data_AF-A0A498MMR6-F1
#
_entry.id   AF-A0A498MMR6-F1
#
_cell.length_a   1.000
_cell.length_b   1.000
_cell.length_c   1.000
_cell.angle_alpha   90.00
_cell.angle_beta   90.00
_cell.angle_gamma   90.00
#
_symmetry.space_group_name_H-M   'P 1'
#
loop_
_entity.id
_entity.type
_entity.pdbx_description
1 polymer ?
#
loop_
_entity_poly.entity_id
_entity_poly.type
_entity_poly.pdbx_seq_one_letter_code
_entity_poly.pdbx_strand_id
1 'polypeptide(L)'
;MTTGMYSAFSATRSSSILGGTQRAVTFDRLLVNIGEDFNPEMGTFRCRLPGAYYFSFTVGKFPKKMLSVMLVKNGLEVQAMAYDGYQNQGRKVQSQSVMISLKPMDTVYLLLQENPQYAIYSNVGPYITFSGYLVYPDSTSSVGYLNNHLSPPGLHLPGCPPPLDAHYDWRRKRTSEEPRSAFSVARTTSALGESKARREREPLTFDVEYVNIGGHFNKTSGRFTCHFPGAYYFAFTVGKHPRRAVSVKLMTGKGEVRAMVFNEDMSRRREMQSQSLLLSLKRGDTVWLYSQQDDGYAVYSNQGRYTTFSGFLVYPDEESMNLDRTFP
;
A
#
# COMPACT_ATOMS: atom_id res chain seq x y z
N MET A 1 19.82 -2.65 -22.67
CA MET A 1 18.53 -2.78 -21.95
C MET A 1 18.29 -1.48 -21.22
N THR A 2 17.24 -0.76 -21.56
CA THR A 2 16.88 0.52 -20.94
C THR A 2 16.55 0.28 -19.46
N THR A 3 17.39 0.78 -18.56
CA THR A 3 17.17 0.74 -17.11
C THR A 3 16.06 1.73 -16.74
N GLY A 4 14.80 1.36 -17.02
CA GLY A 4 13.67 2.12 -16.52
C GLY A 4 13.59 2.06 -15.00
N MET A 5 13.02 3.09 -14.37
CA MET A 5 12.73 3.13 -12.92
C MET A 5 11.52 2.24 -12.60
N TYR A 6 11.60 0.96 -12.97
CA TYR A 6 10.55 -0.03 -12.74
C TYR A 6 11.04 -1.08 -11.76
N SER A 7 10.15 -1.48 -10.87
CA SER A 7 10.37 -2.53 -9.87
C SER A 7 9.01 -3.15 -9.57
N ALA A 8 8.84 -4.42 -9.89
CA ALA A 8 7.59 -5.12 -9.67
C ALA A 8 7.82 -6.64 -9.58
N PHE A 9 7.12 -7.31 -8.69
CA PHE A 9 7.10 -8.76 -8.60
C PHE A 9 5.69 -9.28 -8.34
N SER A 10 5.48 -10.53 -8.73
CA SER A 10 4.32 -11.31 -8.33
C SER A 10 4.75 -12.77 -8.25
N ALA A 11 4.52 -13.38 -7.09
CA ALA A 11 4.93 -14.73 -6.79
C ALA A 11 3.76 -15.52 -6.19
N THR A 12 3.72 -16.81 -6.45
CA THR A 12 2.71 -17.73 -5.91
C THR A 12 3.38 -18.96 -5.32
N ARG A 13 2.69 -19.58 -4.36
CA ARG A 13 3.12 -20.85 -3.77
C ARG A 13 2.09 -21.93 -4.01
N SER A 14 2.49 -23.08 -4.55
CA SER A 14 1.60 -24.20 -4.86
C SER A 14 1.44 -25.25 -3.75
N SER A 15 2.07 -25.03 -2.59
CA SER A 15 2.03 -25.94 -1.44
C SER A 15 1.72 -25.21 -0.13
N SER A 16 1.13 -25.94 0.82
CA SER A 16 0.81 -25.41 2.15
C SER A 16 2.07 -25.19 3.01
N ILE A 17 2.00 -24.30 4.00
CA ILE A 17 3.07 -24.08 4.99
C ILE A 17 2.48 -24.24 6.40
N LEU A 18 3.15 -25.05 7.22
CA LEU A 18 2.83 -25.20 8.64
C LEU A 18 3.68 -24.24 9.48
N GLY A 19 3.03 -23.52 10.40
CA GLY A 19 3.71 -22.64 11.34
C GLY A 19 4.63 -23.41 12.28
N GLY A 20 5.62 -22.71 12.83
CA GLY A 20 6.62 -23.27 13.75
C GLY A 20 7.81 -23.97 13.07
N THR A 21 7.76 -24.24 11.76
CA THR A 21 8.89 -24.78 10.99
C THR A 21 9.54 -23.70 10.12
N GLN A 22 8.71 -22.91 9.46
CA GLN A 22 9.12 -21.88 8.52
C GLN A 22 8.54 -20.54 8.92
N ARG A 23 9.41 -19.53 9.06
CA ARG A 23 9.05 -18.16 9.46
C ARG A 23 8.64 -17.33 8.25
N ALA A 24 9.54 -17.14 7.29
CA ALA A 24 9.26 -16.41 6.06
C ALA A 24 8.55 -17.30 5.03
N VAL A 25 7.46 -16.81 4.44
CA VAL A 25 6.74 -17.51 3.36
C VAL A 25 7.59 -17.49 2.10
N THR A 26 7.90 -18.66 1.53
CA THR A 26 8.66 -18.78 0.27
C THR A 26 7.75 -19.20 -0.88
N PHE A 27 8.20 -18.95 -2.11
CA PHE A 27 7.36 -19.07 -3.30
C PHE A 27 8.06 -19.98 -4.32
N ASP A 28 7.32 -20.93 -4.88
CA ASP A 28 7.85 -21.90 -5.85
C ASP A 28 7.59 -21.47 -7.30
N ARG A 29 6.81 -20.39 -7.50
CA ARG A 29 6.48 -19.87 -8.83
C ARG A 29 6.53 -18.35 -8.88
N LEU A 30 7.44 -17.81 -9.69
CA LEU A 30 7.45 -16.41 -10.10
C LEU A 30 6.54 -16.20 -11.31
N LEU A 31 5.67 -15.18 -11.25
CA LEU A 31 4.85 -14.72 -12.36
C LEU A 31 5.45 -13.47 -13.02
N VAL A 32 5.97 -12.56 -12.19
CA VAL A 32 6.63 -11.31 -12.60
C VAL A 32 7.81 -11.05 -11.65
N ASN A 33 8.94 -10.55 -12.16
CA ASN A 33 10.07 -10.10 -11.34
C ASN A 33 10.91 -9.02 -12.05
N ILE A 34 10.26 -7.91 -12.41
CA ILE A 34 10.89 -6.77 -13.08
C ILE A 34 11.87 -6.10 -12.11
N GLY A 35 13.14 -6.00 -12.52
CA GLY A 35 14.22 -5.47 -11.70
C GLY A 35 14.92 -6.49 -10.82
N GLU A 36 14.42 -7.75 -10.78
CA GLU A 36 14.97 -8.85 -9.99
C GLU A 36 15.10 -8.54 -8.49
N ASP A 37 14.23 -7.65 -8.01
CA ASP A 37 14.25 -7.15 -6.63
C ASP A 37 13.60 -8.14 -5.62
N PHE A 38 12.98 -9.23 -6.10
CA PHE A 38 12.37 -10.27 -5.27
C PHE A 38 13.09 -11.62 -5.39
N ASN A 39 13.48 -12.19 -4.25
CA ASN A 39 14.02 -13.54 -4.16
C ASN A 39 12.92 -14.50 -3.66
N PRO A 40 12.43 -15.45 -4.49
CA PRO A 40 11.35 -16.37 -4.13
C PRO A 40 11.75 -17.45 -3.11
N GLU A 41 13.02 -17.87 -3.11
CA GLU A 41 13.56 -18.89 -2.20
C GLU A 41 13.67 -18.36 -0.77
N MET A 42 13.99 -17.08 -0.62
CA MET A 42 13.97 -16.37 0.66
C MET A 42 12.62 -15.70 0.96
N GLY A 43 11.72 -15.64 -0.02
CA GLY A 43 10.43 -14.93 0.09
C GLY A 43 10.54 -13.42 0.32
N THR A 44 11.70 -12.83 -0.03
CA THR A 44 12.08 -11.48 0.39
C THR A 44 12.24 -10.56 -0.81
N PHE A 45 11.53 -9.43 -0.77
CA PHE A 45 11.76 -8.27 -1.61
C PHE A 45 12.87 -7.40 -1.00
N ARG A 46 13.80 -6.92 -1.80
CA ARG A 46 14.83 -5.95 -1.41
C ARG A 46 14.74 -4.72 -2.30
N CYS A 47 14.45 -3.59 -1.68
CA CYS A 47 14.27 -2.32 -2.39
C CYS A 47 15.59 -1.86 -3.04
N ARG A 48 15.59 -1.77 -4.36
CA ARG A 48 16.66 -1.14 -5.14
C ARG A 48 16.37 0.33 -5.44
N LEU A 49 15.11 0.66 -5.73
CA LEU A 49 14.67 2.01 -6.08
C LEU A 49 13.88 2.59 -4.90
N PRO A 50 14.34 3.68 -4.25
CA PRO A 50 13.57 4.29 -3.17
C PRO A 50 12.25 4.87 -3.70
N GLY A 51 11.20 4.80 -2.88
CA GLY A 51 9.88 5.29 -3.27
C GLY A 51 8.73 4.65 -2.50
N ALA A 52 7.51 4.95 -2.95
CA ALA A 52 6.29 4.35 -2.44
C ALA A 52 5.95 3.07 -3.21
N TYR A 53 5.87 1.95 -2.49
CA TYR A 53 5.55 0.63 -3.04
C TYR A 53 4.20 0.15 -2.54
N TYR A 54 3.38 -0.35 -3.45
CA TYR A 54 2.13 -1.03 -3.11
C TYR A 54 2.37 -2.53 -3.01
N PHE A 55 2.04 -3.13 -1.88
CA PHE A 55 2.11 -4.57 -1.64
C PHE A 55 0.71 -5.13 -1.43
N SER A 56 0.47 -6.30 -2.01
CA SER A 56 -0.77 -7.06 -1.83
C SER A 56 -0.44 -8.53 -1.67
N PHE A 57 -1.07 -9.19 -0.71
CA PHE A 57 -0.95 -10.63 -0.53
C PHE A 57 -2.30 -11.26 -0.24
N THR A 58 -2.44 -12.50 -0.66
CA THR A 58 -3.61 -13.34 -0.43
C THR A 58 -3.16 -14.69 0.07
N VAL A 59 -3.79 -15.18 1.15
CA VAL A 59 -3.40 -16.43 1.81
C VAL A 59 -4.62 -17.28 2.14
N GLY A 60 -4.56 -18.56 1.78
CA GLY A 60 -5.56 -19.56 2.11
C GLY A 60 -5.43 -20.04 3.55
N LYS A 61 -6.56 -20.22 4.22
CA LYS A 61 -6.63 -20.78 5.58
C LYS A 61 -6.55 -22.29 5.56
N PHE A 62 -5.63 -22.83 6.36
CA PHE A 62 -5.48 -24.27 6.52
C PHE A 62 -6.58 -24.88 7.40
N PRO A 63 -7.15 -26.05 7.03
CA PRO A 63 -8.20 -26.69 7.83
C PRO A 63 -7.73 -26.98 9.26
N LYS A 64 -8.57 -26.68 10.25
CA LYS A 64 -8.27 -26.90 11.68
C LYS A 64 -7.10 -26.09 12.25
N LYS A 65 -6.57 -25.14 11.51
CA LYS A 65 -5.49 -24.23 11.95
C LYS A 65 -5.96 -22.78 11.88
N MET A 66 -5.27 -21.91 12.61
CA MET A 66 -5.44 -20.47 12.55
C MET A 66 -4.60 -19.89 11.41
N LEU A 67 -4.99 -18.74 10.89
CA LEU A 67 -4.21 -17.98 9.92
C LEU A 67 -3.69 -16.71 10.60
N SER A 68 -2.38 -16.47 10.50
CA SER A 68 -1.76 -15.21 10.92
C SER A 68 -0.51 -15.00 10.07
N VAL A 69 -0.60 -14.07 9.13
CA VAL A 69 0.49 -13.69 8.23
C VAL A 69 0.71 -12.19 8.33
N MET A 70 1.94 -11.79 8.55
CA MET A 70 2.36 -10.40 8.69
C MET A 70 3.16 -9.97 7.47
N LEU A 71 2.86 -8.80 6.92
CA LEU A 71 3.79 -8.10 6.04
C LEU A 71 4.82 -7.40 6.94
N VAL A 72 6.08 -7.80 6.83
CA VAL A 72 7.16 -7.29 7.69
C VAL A 72 8.11 -6.47 6.85
N LYS A 73 8.47 -5.30 7.37
CA LYS A 73 9.56 -4.45 6.86
C LYS A 73 10.76 -4.57 7.80
N ASN A 74 11.96 -4.76 7.26
CA ASN A 74 13.23 -4.73 7.99
C ASN A 74 13.27 -5.62 9.25
N GLY A 75 12.65 -6.80 9.17
CA GLY A 75 12.74 -7.84 10.20
C GLY A 75 11.80 -7.71 11.41
N LEU A 76 11.52 -6.49 11.87
CA LEU A 76 10.78 -6.24 13.13
C LEU A 76 9.50 -5.43 12.94
N GLU A 77 9.34 -4.74 11.81
CA GLU A 77 8.26 -3.76 11.65
C GLU A 77 7.06 -4.37 10.92
N VAL A 78 6.02 -4.76 11.67
CA VAL A 78 4.77 -5.29 11.11
C VAL A 78 3.98 -4.16 10.45
N GLN A 79 3.88 -4.18 9.12
CA GLN A 79 3.17 -3.18 8.31
C GLN A 79 1.67 -3.45 8.22
N ALA A 80 1.28 -4.72 8.10
CA ALA A 80 -0.12 -5.14 8.09
C ALA A 80 -0.20 -6.63 8.42
N MET A 81 -1.34 -7.08 8.93
CA MET A 81 -1.60 -8.50 9.19
C MET A 81 -2.83 -8.97 8.46
N ALA A 82 -2.79 -10.21 7.96
CA ALA A 82 -3.97 -11.00 7.62
C ALA A 82 -4.17 -12.06 8.71
N TYR A 83 -5.41 -12.21 9.20
CA TYR A 83 -5.69 -13.08 10.33
C TYR A 83 -7.06 -13.74 10.21
N ASP A 84 -7.13 -15.01 10.60
CA ASP A 84 -8.36 -15.74 10.86
C ASP A 84 -8.17 -16.67 12.06
N GLY A 85 -8.93 -16.43 13.12
CA GLY A 85 -8.79 -17.15 14.38
C GLY A 85 -9.59 -18.45 14.46
N TYR A 86 -10.33 -18.83 13.43
CA TYR A 86 -11.36 -19.85 13.55
C TYR A 86 -10.84 -21.25 13.23
N GLN A 87 -10.71 -22.13 14.22
CA GLN A 87 -10.07 -23.45 14.07
C GLN A 87 -10.93 -24.57 13.46
N ASN A 88 -11.96 -24.25 12.68
CA ASN A 88 -12.77 -25.28 12.00
C ASN A 88 -12.22 -25.68 10.63
N GLN A 89 -12.88 -26.67 10.00
CA GLN A 89 -12.56 -27.16 8.67
C GLN A 89 -12.92 -26.18 7.52
N GLY A 90 -13.55 -25.05 7.81
CA GLY A 90 -13.93 -24.07 6.80
C GLY A 90 -12.72 -23.52 6.05
N ARG A 91 -12.82 -23.51 4.71
CA ARG A 91 -11.87 -22.84 3.83
C ARG A 91 -12.21 -21.35 3.79
N LYS A 92 -11.21 -20.51 4.03
CA LYS A 92 -11.31 -19.06 3.91
C LYS A 92 -10.04 -18.55 3.24
N VAL A 93 -10.15 -17.41 2.60
CA VAL A 93 -9.04 -16.69 2.00
C VAL A 93 -9.02 -15.32 2.65
N GLN A 94 -7.84 -14.89 3.08
CA GLN A 94 -7.63 -13.55 3.62
C GLN A 94 -6.68 -12.80 2.71
N SER A 95 -7.05 -11.58 2.37
CA SER A 95 -6.24 -10.67 1.57
C SER A 95 -5.92 -9.43 2.38
N GLN A 96 -4.78 -8.82 2.08
CA GLN A 96 -4.40 -7.54 2.66
C GLN A 96 -3.52 -6.78 1.67
N SER A 97 -3.68 -5.47 1.66
CA SER A 97 -2.84 -4.58 0.87
C SER A 97 -2.55 -3.27 1.58
N VAL A 98 -1.37 -2.73 1.30
CA VAL A 98 -0.87 -1.49 1.89
C VAL A 98 0.17 -0.88 0.98
N MET A 99 0.27 0.45 0.98
CA MET A 99 1.40 1.15 0.38
C MET A 99 2.36 1.59 1.47
N ILE A 100 3.65 1.37 1.28
CA ILE A 100 4.69 1.77 2.23
C ILE A 100 5.85 2.45 1.50
N SER A 101 6.45 3.46 2.14
CA SER A 101 7.69 4.06 1.65
C SER A 101 8.88 3.18 1.99
N LEU A 102 9.72 2.92 1.00
CA LEU A 102 10.94 2.12 1.12
C LEU A 102 12.17 2.95 0.75
N LYS A 103 13.23 2.79 1.55
CA LYS A 103 14.58 3.28 1.27
C LYS A 103 15.38 2.19 0.54
N PRO A 104 16.49 2.53 -0.13
CA PRO A 104 17.35 1.52 -0.72
C PRO A 104 17.76 0.54 0.37
N MET A 105 17.79 -0.74 0.03
CA MET A 105 18.10 -1.87 0.93
C MET A 105 17.01 -2.26 1.91
N ASP A 106 15.90 -1.51 2.04
CA ASP A 106 14.78 -1.96 2.85
C ASP A 106 14.28 -3.31 2.33
N THR A 107 13.93 -4.20 3.27
CA THR A 107 13.45 -5.55 2.96
C THR A 107 11.99 -5.71 3.34
N VAL A 108 11.23 -6.43 2.52
CA VAL A 108 9.81 -6.70 2.75
C VAL A 108 9.52 -8.17 2.48
N TYR A 109 8.86 -8.85 3.41
CA TYR A 109 8.49 -10.26 3.26
C TYR A 109 7.24 -10.60 4.06
N LEU A 110 6.64 -11.76 3.77
CA LEU A 110 5.53 -12.29 4.54
C LEU A 110 6.05 -13.23 5.64
N LEU A 111 5.65 -12.98 6.88
CA LEU A 111 6.01 -13.78 8.05
C LEU A 111 4.77 -14.55 8.53
N LEU A 112 4.84 -15.89 8.52
CA LEU A 112 3.86 -16.75 9.17
C LEU A 112 4.16 -16.80 10.68
N GLN A 113 3.11 -16.67 11.50
CA GLN A 113 3.26 -16.74 12.95
C GLN A 113 3.95 -18.04 13.39
N GLU A 114 4.99 -17.90 14.21
CA GLU A 114 5.87 -18.98 14.66
C GLU A 114 5.21 -19.81 15.77
N ASN A 115 4.14 -20.51 15.43
CA ASN A 115 3.48 -21.45 16.32
C ASN A 115 2.75 -22.53 15.50
N PRO A 116 2.83 -23.82 15.87
CA PRO A 116 2.19 -24.92 15.13
C PRO A 116 0.67 -24.83 14.99
N GLN A 117 0.00 -23.97 15.75
CA GLN A 117 -1.44 -23.69 15.60
C GLN A 117 -1.77 -22.87 14.35
N TYR A 118 -0.77 -22.20 13.76
CA TYR A 118 -0.92 -21.42 12.54
C TYR A 118 -0.46 -22.21 11.32
N ALA A 119 -1.16 -22.05 10.22
CA ALA A 119 -0.76 -22.60 8.93
C ALA A 119 -1.49 -21.88 7.79
N ILE A 120 -0.87 -21.87 6.63
CA ILE A 120 -1.48 -21.38 5.39
C ILE A 120 -1.60 -22.52 4.39
N TYR A 121 -2.74 -22.56 3.71
CA TYR A 121 -3.09 -23.58 2.74
C TYR A 121 -2.85 -23.09 1.33
N SER A 122 -2.32 -24.00 0.51
CA SER A 122 -2.27 -23.86 -0.94
C SER A 122 -2.22 -25.23 -1.61
N ASN A 123 -2.50 -25.24 -2.91
CA ASN A 123 -2.39 -26.38 -3.81
C ASN A 123 -1.99 -25.89 -5.22
N VAL A 124 -2.11 -26.77 -6.24
CA VAL A 124 -1.74 -26.47 -7.63
C VAL A 124 -2.46 -25.23 -8.21
N GLY A 125 -3.66 -24.91 -7.72
CA GLY A 125 -4.33 -23.62 -7.93
C GLY A 125 -4.00 -22.70 -6.77
N PRO A 126 -2.92 -21.90 -6.84
CA PRO A 126 -2.29 -21.35 -5.64
C PRO A 126 -3.22 -20.39 -4.89
N TYR A 127 -3.42 -20.66 -3.60
CA TYR A 127 -4.13 -19.79 -2.65
C TYR A 127 -3.20 -18.86 -1.87
N ILE A 128 -1.90 -18.92 -2.15
CA ILE A 128 -0.87 -18.07 -1.55
C ILE A 128 -0.27 -17.25 -2.70
N THR A 129 -0.50 -15.94 -2.66
CA THR A 129 0.05 -14.98 -3.61
C THR A 129 0.66 -13.80 -2.87
N PHE A 130 1.76 -13.26 -3.40
CA PHE A 130 2.38 -12.04 -2.92
C PHE A 130 2.87 -11.23 -4.11
N SER A 131 2.41 -9.98 -4.19
CA SER A 131 2.76 -9.06 -5.26
C SER A 131 3.17 -7.72 -4.67
N GLY A 132 4.10 -7.05 -5.33
CA GLY A 132 4.50 -5.70 -4.98
C GLY A 132 5.04 -4.94 -6.18
N TYR A 133 4.79 -3.65 -6.23
CA TYR A 133 5.28 -2.80 -7.31
C TYR A 133 5.51 -1.36 -6.85
N LEU A 134 6.48 -0.70 -7.48
CA LEU A 134 6.77 0.72 -7.29
C LEU A 134 5.64 1.56 -7.90
N VAL A 135 5.01 2.41 -7.10
CA VAL A 135 3.98 3.36 -7.55
C VAL A 135 4.63 4.68 -7.93
N TYR A 136 5.42 5.26 -7.02
CA TYR A 136 6.16 6.49 -7.26
C TYR A 136 7.60 6.35 -6.76
N PRO A 137 8.62 6.51 -7.63
CA PRO A 137 10.00 6.65 -7.18
C PRO A 137 10.17 7.95 -6.42
N ASP A 138 11.03 7.96 -5.40
CA ASP A 138 11.47 9.22 -4.80
C ASP A 138 12.17 10.05 -5.88
N SER A 139 11.80 11.33 -6.00
CA SER A 139 12.46 12.25 -6.95
C SER A 139 13.94 12.32 -6.58
N THR A 140 14.81 11.98 -7.53
CA THR A 140 16.28 11.89 -7.36
C THR A 140 16.96 13.26 -7.16
N SER A 141 16.32 14.23 -6.52
CA SER A 141 16.89 15.55 -6.23
C SER A 141 18.00 15.51 -5.17
N SER A 142 18.26 14.36 -4.54
CA SER A 142 19.25 14.23 -3.45
C SER A 142 20.12 12.98 -3.48
N VAL A 143 20.10 12.20 -4.57
CA VAL A 143 21.24 11.31 -4.86
C VAL A 143 22.27 12.17 -5.55
N GLY A 144 22.95 13.01 -4.77
CA GLY A 144 24.18 13.65 -5.21
C GLY A 144 25.08 12.54 -5.72
N TYR A 145 25.40 12.60 -7.01
CA TYR A 145 26.55 11.89 -7.55
C TYR A 145 27.70 12.15 -6.59
N LEU A 146 28.14 11.13 -5.87
CA LEU A 146 29.42 11.12 -5.21
C LEU A 146 30.47 11.19 -6.33
N ASN A 147 30.71 12.41 -6.82
CA ASN A 147 31.89 12.71 -7.61
C ASN A 147 33.08 12.64 -6.65
N ASN A 148 33.62 11.43 -6.49
CA ASN A 148 34.96 11.20 -5.94
C ASN A 148 36.02 11.60 -6.97
N HIS A 149 35.96 12.84 -7.46
CA HIS A 149 37.09 13.48 -8.11
C HIS A 149 37.65 14.51 -7.15
N LEU A 150 38.64 14.07 -6.37
CA LEU A 150 39.65 14.94 -5.78
C LEU A 150 40.30 15.71 -6.93
N SER A 151 39.95 16.98 -7.11
CA SER A 151 40.80 17.90 -7.87
C SER A 151 41.95 18.35 -6.96
N PRO A 152 43.22 18.25 -7.41
CA PRO A 152 44.35 18.75 -6.63
C PRO A 152 44.35 20.30 -6.61
N PRO A 153 44.95 20.94 -5.59
CA PRO A 153 45.04 22.39 -5.51
C PRO A 153 46.19 22.95 -6.38
N GLY A 154 45.92 24.04 -7.11
CA GLY A 154 46.89 24.86 -7.86
C GLY A 154 46.67 24.76 -9.38
N LEU A 155 46.73 25.80 -10.22
CA LEU A 155 47.40 27.11 -10.16
C LEU A 155 46.62 28.10 -11.05
N HIS A 156 46.53 29.37 -10.63
CA HIS A 156 46.06 30.46 -11.49
C HIS A 156 47.12 30.77 -12.56
N LEU A 157 46.78 30.57 -13.84
CA LEU A 157 47.51 31.13 -14.98
C LEU A 157 46.60 32.15 -15.68
N PRO A 158 46.96 33.45 -15.72
CA PRO A 158 46.22 34.46 -16.46
C PRO A 158 46.58 34.36 -17.96
N GLY A 159 45.60 34.08 -18.83
CA GLY A 159 45.81 34.17 -20.29
C GLY A 159 45.07 33.17 -21.19
N CYS A 160 44.17 32.31 -20.68
CA CYS A 160 43.34 31.48 -21.56
C CYS A 160 42.01 32.20 -21.90
N PRO A 161 41.69 32.41 -23.20
CA PRO A 161 40.35 32.88 -23.58
C PRO A 161 39.32 31.78 -23.29
N PRO A 162 38.10 32.13 -22.86
CA PRO A 162 37.06 31.14 -22.60
C PRO A 162 36.66 30.47 -23.93
N PRO A 163 36.39 29.15 -23.95
CA PRO A 163 35.80 28.51 -25.11
C PRO A 163 34.41 29.12 -25.37
N LEU A 164 34.26 29.78 -26.52
CA LEU A 164 33.00 30.29 -27.04
C LEU A 164 32.05 29.12 -27.33
N ASP A 165 30.90 29.15 -26.66
CA ASP A 165 29.60 28.54 -26.92
C ASP A 165 29.47 27.50 -28.05
N ALA A 166 29.28 26.25 -27.64
CA ALA A 166 28.38 25.33 -28.34
C ALA A 166 27.09 25.22 -27.50
N HIS A 167 26.00 25.77 -28.03
CA HIS A 167 24.62 25.67 -27.54
C HIS A 167 24.29 24.34 -26.81
N TYR A 168 24.48 24.30 -25.50
CA TYR A 168 23.79 23.35 -24.62
C TYR A 168 22.76 24.15 -23.83
N ASP A 169 21.55 24.16 -24.36
CA ASP A 169 20.36 24.78 -23.80
C ASP A 169 19.96 24.05 -22.50
N TRP A 170 20.63 24.37 -21.39
CA TRP A 170 20.32 23.87 -20.04
C TRP A 170 19.11 24.59 -19.41
N ARG A 171 18.48 25.53 -20.14
CA ARG A 171 17.39 26.36 -19.65
C ARG A 171 16.03 26.08 -20.30
N ARG A 172 15.71 24.82 -20.64
CA ARG A 172 14.30 24.47 -20.96
C ARG A 172 13.94 22.98 -20.91
N LYS A 173 14.30 22.28 -19.84
CA LYS A 173 13.54 21.10 -19.39
C LYS A 173 13.27 21.22 -17.90
N ARG A 174 12.45 22.21 -17.54
CA ARG A 174 11.59 22.06 -16.38
C ARG A 174 10.63 20.93 -16.79
N THR A 175 11.04 19.69 -16.57
CA THR A 175 10.13 18.55 -16.69
C THR A 175 8.98 18.88 -15.76
N SER A 176 7.80 19.18 -16.30
CA SER A 176 6.59 19.24 -15.50
C SER A 176 6.56 17.93 -14.72
N GLU A 177 6.79 17.98 -13.41
CA GLU A 177 6.75 16.77 -12.61
C GLU A 177 5.36 16.16 -12.82
N GLU A 178 5.32 14.90 -13.27
CA GLU A 178 4.04 14.21 -13.47
C GLU A 178 3.22 14.29 -12.17
N PRO A 179 1.90 14.53 -12.25
CA PRO A 179 1.07 14.68 -11.06
C PRO A 179 1.15 13.43 -10.19
N ARG A 180 1.52 13.58 -8.92
CA ARG A 180 1.62 12.49 -7.95
C ARG A 180 0.64 12.69 -6.82
N SER A 181 -0.16 11.67 -6.56
CA SER A 181 -1.15 11.68 -5.48
C SER A 181 -1.34 10.27 -4.98
N ALA A 182 -0.90 10.00 -3.76
CA ALA A 182 -1.06 8.70 -3.13
C ALA A 182 -1.14 8.82 -1.62
N PHE A 183 -1.92 7.95 -1.00
CA PHE A 183 -1.94 7.78 0.44
C PHE A 183 -2.09 6.31 0.82
N SER A 184 -1.62 5.98 2.02
CA SER A 184 -1.92 4.72 2.68
C SER A 184 -1.86 4.91 4.18
N VAL A 185 -2.94 4.51 4.84
CA VAL A 185 -3.18 4.74 6.26
C VAL A 185 -3.72 3.50 6.93
N ALA A 186 -3.54 3.41 8.24
CA ALA A 186 -4.07 2.32 9.05
C ALA A 186 -4.57 2.79 10.41
N ARG A 187 -5.40 1.96 11.02
CA ARG A 187 -5.81 2.12 12.42
C ARG A 187 -5.01 1.20 13.32
N THR A 188 -4.64 1.66 14.51
CA THR A 188 -4.13 0.81 15.60
C THR A 188 -5.15 0.57 16.70
N THR A 189 -6.36 1.11 16.55
CA THR A 189 -7.46 0.95 17.51
C THR A 189 -8.77 0.58 16.81
N SER A 190 -9.60 -0.17 17.52
CA SER A 190 -10.95 -0.52 17.05
C SER A 190 -11.87 0.71 17.08
N ALA A 191 -12.83 0.76 16.16
CA ALA A 191 -13.89 1.77 16.13
C ALA A 191 -15.23 1.07 16.36
N LEU A 192 -15.92 1.44 17.44
CA LEU A 192 -17.21 0.88 17.81
C LEU A 192 -18.33 1.79 17.33
N GLY A 193 -19.40 1.22 16.80
CA GLY A 193 -20.64 1.95 16.62
C GLY A 193 -21.24 2.32 17.98
N GLU A 194 -21.77 3.53 18.07
CA GLU A 194 -22.55 4.02 19.20
C GLU A 194 -23.97 4.30 18.72
N SER A 195 -24.98 3.76 19.39
CA SER A 195 -26.40 4.03 19.13
C SER A 195 -26.79 5.47 19.52
N LYS A 196 -26.13 6.45 18.90
CA LYS A 196 -26.47 7.86 18.94
C LYS A 196 -27.25 8.16 17.67
N ALA A 197 -28.26 9.03 17.79
CA ALA A 197 -29.01 9.58 16.66
C ALA A 197 -28.16 10.52 15.78
N ARG A 198 -26.88 10.19 15.54
CA ARG A 198 -25.99 10.93 14.65
C ARG A 198 -26.48 10.69 13.23
N ARG A 199 -27.03 11.75 12.63
CA ARG A 199 -27.51 11.75 11.24
C ARG A 199 -26.37 11.88 10.24
N GLU A 200 -25.20 12.32 10.67
CA GLU A 200 -24.06 12.59 9.79
C GLU A 200 -23.21 11.33 9.60
N ARG A 201 -22.94 10.99 8.34
CA ARG A 201 -22.08 9.87 7.94
C ARG A 201 -20.61 10.25 8.13
N GLU A 202 -20.21 10.40 9.39
CA GLU A 202 -18.84 10.78 9.78
C GLU A 202 -17.81 9.79 9.21
N PRO A 203 -16.69 10.29 8.67
CA PRO A 203 -15.63 9.41 8.17
C PRO A 203 -14.96 8.59 9.27
N LEU A 204 -14.55 7.37 8.91
CA LEU A 204 -13.60 6.60 9.70
C LEU A 204 -12.22 7.27 9.66
N THR A 205 -11.66 7.54 10.83
CA THR A 205 -10.36 8.20 10.99
C THR A 205 -9.21 7.19 11.02
N PHE A 206 -7.97 7.67 10.97
CA PHE A 206 -6.77 6.84 11.01
C PHE A 206 -5.67 7.48 11.86
N ASP A 207 -4.85 6.66 12.50
CA ASP A 207 -3.78 7.10 13.41
C ASP A 207 -2.37 6.87 12.84
N VAL A 208 -2.22 5.89 11.96
CA VAL A 208 -0.97 5.59 11.24
C VAL A 208 -1.05 6.10 9.80
N GLU A 209 0.01 6.76 9.35
CA GLU A 209 0.23 7.19 7.97
C GLU A 209 1.52 6.55 7.44
N TYR A 210 1.39 5.73 6.41
CA TYR A 210 2.52 5.10 5.73
C TYR A 210 3.03 5.93 4.56
N VAL A 211 2.09 6.50 3.81
CA VAL A 211 2.32 7.30 2.60
C VAL A 211 1.27 8.40 2.57
N ASN A 212 1.67 9.62 2.20
CA ASN A 212 0.76 10.74 1.92
C ASN A 212 1.39 11.71 0.90
N ILE A 213 1.74 11.19 -0.27
CA ILE A 213 2.34 11.95 -1.37
C ILE A 213 1.33 12.99 -1.88
N GLY A 214 1.73 14.26 -1.84
CA GLY A 214 0.88 15.41 -2.13
C GLY A 214 0.08 15.93 -0.93
N GLY A 215 0.04 15.22 0.20
CA GLY A 215 -0.72 15.64 1.38
C GLY A 215 -2.23 15.68 1.15
N HIS A 216 -2.73 14.90 0.20
CA HIS A 216 -4.13 14.92 -0.23
C HIS A 216 -5.07 14.11 0.66
N PHE A 217 -4.53 13.35 1.63
CA PHE A 217 -5.31 12.64 2.63
C PHE A 217 -5.12 13.28 4.02
N ASN A 218 -6.22 13.52 4.73
CA ASN A 218 -6.19 13.96 6.11
C ASN A 218 -6.63 12.80 7.02
N LYS A 219 -5.68 12.20 7.75
CA LYS A 219 -5.95 11.06 8.63
C LYS A 219 -6.88 11.36 9.81
N THR A 220 -6.84 12.59 10.31
CA THR A 220 -7.67 13.04 11.43
C THR A 220 -9.13 13.22 11.00
N SER A 221 -9.38 13.71 9.79
CA SER A 221 -10.74 13.81 9.24
C SER A 221 -11.19 12.57 8.46
N GLY A 222 -10.27 11.66 8.12
CA GLY A 222 -10.54 10.43 7.35
C GLY A 222 -10.81 10.65 5.86
N ARG A 223 -10.54 11.85 5.33
CA ARG A 223 -10.92 12.26 3.97
C ARG A 223 -9.72 12.40 3.04
N PHE A 224 -9.82 11.78 1.88
CA PHE A 224 -9.05 12.12 0.69
C PHE A 224 -9.74 13.26 -0.07
N THR A 225 -8.97 14.21 -0.59
CA THR A 225 -9.45 15.26 -1.50
C THR A 225 -8.67 15.20 -2.80
N CYS A 226 -9.37 14.98 -3.91
CA CYS A 226 -8.78 14.91 -5.24
C CYS A 226 -8.19 16.27 -5.64
N HIS A 227 -6.88 16.33 -5.85
CA HIS A 227 -6.21 17.54 -6.36
C HIS A 227 -6.01 17.49 -7.87
N PHE A 228 -5.69 16.31 -8.41
CA PHE A 228 -5.45 16.08 -9.83
C PHE A 228 -6.60 15.22 -10.40
N PRO A 229 -7.43 15.76 -11.31
CA PRO A 229 -8.45 14.95 -12.00
C PRO A 229 -7.83 13.73 -12.67
N GLY A 230 -8.53 12.59 -12.62
CA GLY A 230 -8.05 11.35 -13.21
C GLY A 230 -8.69 10.08 -12.65
N ALA A 231 -8.16 8.94 -13.08
CA ALA A 231 -8.51 7.63 -12.57
C ALA A 231 -7.65 7.28 -11.34
N TYR A 232 -8.31 7.02 -10.22
CA TYR A 232 -7.70 6.63 -8.95
C TYR A 232 -8.03 5.19 -8.59
N TYR A 233 -7.04 4.45 -8.13
CA TYR A 233 -7.23 3.14 -7.51
C TYR A 233 -7.41 3.33 -6.01
N PHE A 234 -8.43 2.70 -5.43
CA PHE A 234 -8.65 2.64 -3.99
C PHE A 234 -8.74 1.19 -3.54
N ALA A 235 -8.11 0.89 -2.40
CA ALA A 235 -8.21 -0.40 -1.74
C ALA A 235 -8.34 -0.20 -0.23
N PHE A 236 -9.25 -0.95 0.39
CA PHE A 236 -9.41 -0.96 1.83
C PHE A 236 -9.62 -2.37 2.35
N THR A 237 -9.05 -2.64 3.51
CA THR A 237 -9.27 -3.88 4.27
C THR A 237 -9.80 -3.52 5.64
N VAL A 238 -10.75 -4.29 6.13
CA VAL A 238 -11.42 -4.04 7.41
C VAL A 238 -11.38 -5.31 8.25
N GLY A 239 -10.91 -5.17 9.49
CA GLY A 239 -11.03 -6.21 10.50
C GLY A 239 -12.43 -6.23 11.09
N LYS A 240 -13.08 -7.39 11.16
CA LYS A 240 -14.36 -7.57 11.85
C LYS A 240 -14.14 -7.76 13.35
N HIS A 241 -14.82 -6.95 14.15
CA HIS A 241 -14.74 -7.05 15.60
C HIS A 241 -15.48 -8.29 16.13
N PRO A 242 -14.95 -8.97 17.17
CA PRO A 242 -15.68 -10.06 17.81
C PRO A 242 -17.06 -9.59 18.30
N ARG A 243 -18.10 -10.39 18.04
CA ARG A 243 -19.47 -10.12 18.49
C ARG A 243 -20.14 -8.86 17.92
N ARG A 244 -19.61 -8.30 16.84
CA ARG A 244 -20.19 -7.17 16.12
C ARG A 244 -20.15 -7.43 14.62
N ALA A 245 -21.15 -6.95 13.90
CA ALA A 245 -21.20 -6.99 12.45
C ALA A 245 -20.23 -5.93 11.91
N VAL A 246 -19.89 -6.03 10.63
CA VAL A 246 -19.11 -5.00 9.95
C VAL A 246 -19.84 -4.55 8.69
N SER A 247 -19.92 -3.23 8.53
CA SER A 247 -20.53 -2.56 7.39
C SER A 247 -19.71 -1.31 7.13
N VAL A 248 -18.79 -1.39 6.18
CA VAL A 248 -17.92 -0.29 5.80
C VAL A 248 -18.14 0.04 4.33
N LYS A 249 -18.37 1.32 4.06
CA LYS A 249 -18.71 1.83 2.74
C LYS A 249 -17.64 2.80 2.27
N LEU A 250 -17.19 2.68 1.03
CA LEU A 250 -16.43 3.73 0.37
C LEU A 250 -17.42 4.77 -0.14
N MET A 251 -17.28 5.99 0.35
CA MET A 251 -18.17 7.11 0.11
C MET A 251 -17.50 8.17 -0.77
N THR A 252 -18.28 8.84 -1.62
CA THR A 252 -17.80 9.98 -2.42
C THR A 252 -18.69 11.21 -2.28
N GLY A 253 -18.10 12.40 -2.45
CA GLY A 253 -18.79 13.67 -2.65
C GLY A 253 -19.83 13.99 -1.57
N LYS A 254 -21.12 13.96 -1.94
CA LYS A 254 -22.27 14.26 -1.06
C LYS A 254 -22.80 13.05 -0.26
N GLY A 255 -22.05 11.94 -0.22
CA GLY A 255 -22.43 10.73 0.52
C GLY A 255 -22.97 9.60 -0.35
N GLU A 256 -22.55 9.54 -1.61
CA GLU A 256 -22.81 8.41 -2.50
C GLU A 256 -21.96 7.21 -2.11
N VAL A 257 -22.53 6.00 -2.16
CA VAL A 257 -21.82 4.75 -1.89
C VAL A 257 -21.25 4.21 -3.20
N ARG A 258 -19.94 3.98 -3.27
CA ARG A 258 -19.27 3.41 -4.46
C ARG A 258 -18.95 1.93 -4.31
N ALA A 259 -18.62 1.51 -3.10
CA ALA A 259 -18.35 0.12 -2.76
C ALA A 259 -18.69 -0.13 -1.30
N MET A 260 -18.93 -1.40 -0.96
CA MET A 260 -19.25 -1.80 0.41
C MET A 260 -18.62 -3.15 0.73
N VAL A 261 -18.17 -3.26 1.97
CA VAL A 261 -17.84 -4.51 2.65
C VAL A 261 -18.89 -4.72 3.74
N PHE A 262 -19.51 -5.88 3.75
CA PHE A 262 -20.57 -6.23 4.68
C PHE A 262 -20.41 -7.66 5.19
N ASN A 263 -20.55 -7.84 6.50
CA ASN A 263 -20.66 -9.15 7.13
C ASN A 263 -21.49 -9.01 8.41
N GLU A 264 -22.65 -9.67 8.43
CA GLU A 264 -23.61 -9.68 9.53
C GLU A 264 -23.29 -10.72 10.62
N ASP A 265 -22.22 -11.50 10.46
CA ASP A 265 -21.85 -12.52 11.44
C ASP A 265 -21.51 -11.89 12.81
N MET A 266 -22.38 -12.07 13.79
CA MET A 266 -22.18 -11.62 15.18
C MET A 266 -21.39 -12.63 16.04
N SER A 267 -20.71 -13.60 15.45
CA SER A 267 -19.90 -14.57 16.19
C SER A 267 -18.65 -13.94 16.83
N ARG A 268 -17.98 -14.71 17.69
CA ARG A 268 -16.67 -14.35 18.27
C ARG A 268 -15.51 -14.38 17.25
N ARG A 269 -15.77 -14.74 15.99
CA ARG A 269 -14.71 -14.83 14.96
C ARG A 269 -14.18 -13.45 14.62
N ARG A 270 -12.85 -13.38 14.46
CA ARG A 270 -12.16 -12.26 13.81
C ARG A 270 -11.85 -12.69 12.39
N GLU A 271 -12.31 -11.88 11.46
CA GLU A 271 -12.21 -12.11 10.02
C GLU A 271 -11.87 -10.78 9.37
N MET A 272 -11.27 -10.82 8.20
CA MET A 272 -10.97 -9.61 7.44
C MET A 272 -11.72 -9.65 6.11
N GLN A 273 -11.99 -8.47 5.59
CA GLN A 273 -12.69 -8.30 4.32
C GLN A 273 -12.04 -7.14 3.60
N SER A 274 -11.71 -7.36 2.33
CA SER A 274 -11.01 -6.38 1.49
C SER A 274 -11.83 -6.08 0.25
N GLN A 275 -11.71 -4.86 -0.25
CA GLN A 275 -12.33 -4.43 -1.50
C GLN A 275 -11.43 -3.40 -2.19
N SER A 276 -11.44 -3.40 -3.52
CA SER A 276 -10.73 -2.41 -4.31
C SER A 276 -11.47 -2.06 -5.60
N LEU A 277 -11.31 -0.82 -6.07
CA LEU A 277 -11.93 -0.35 -7.32
C LEU A 277 -11.17 0.84 -7.91
N LEU A 278 -11.41 1.08 -9.20
CA LEU A 278 -11.02 2.31 -9.89
C LEU A 278 -12.18 3.30 -9.88
N LEU A 279 -11.89 4.57 -9.62
CA LEU A 279 -12.84 5.68 -9.66
C LEU A 279 -12.25 6.83 -10.47
N SER A 280 -13.03 7.39 -11.39
CA SER A 280 -12.72 8.70 -11.98
C SER A 280 -13.15 9.79 -11.01
N LEU A 281 -12.23 10.70 -10.68
CA LEU A 281 -12.45 11.80 -9.74
C LEU A 281 -12.15 13.13 -10.41
N LYS A 282 -12.96 14.15 -10.11
CA LYS A 282 -12.71 15.54 -10.47
C LYS A 282 -12.00 16.26 -9.33
N ARG A 283 -11.37 17.40 -9.65
CA ARG A 283 -10.73 18.26 -8.64
C ARG A 283 -11.76 18.66 -7.58
N GLY A 284 -11.39 18.50 -6.30
CA GLY A 284 -12.23 18.79 -5.16
C GLY A 284 -13.15 17.64 -4.73
N ASP A 285 -13.29 16.57 -5.52
CA ASP A 285 -14.03 15.39 -5.07
C ASP A 285 -13.38 14.79 -3.83
N THR A 286 -14.21 14.38 -2.86
CA THR A 286 -13.73 13.75 -1.63
C THR A 286 -14.10 12.29 -1.59
N VAL A 287 -13.20 11.47 -1.04
CA VAL A 287 -13.37 10.03 -0.85
C VAL A 287 -13.05 9.65 0.60
N TRP A 288 -13.89 8.84 1.23
CA TRP A 288 -13.67 8.39 2.61
C TRP A 288 -14.33 7.04 2.88
N LEU A 289 -13.92 6.38 3.97
CA LEU A 289 -14.62 5.21 4.49
C LEU A 289 -15.64 5.63 5.54
N TYR A 290 -16.85 5.08 5.48
CA TYR A 290 -17.89 5.21 6.50
C TYR A 290 -18.13 3.84 7.14
N SER A 291 -17.94 3.74 8.46
CA SER A 291 -18.37 2.59 9.25
C SER A 291 -19.77 2.84 9.78
N GLN A 292 -20.65 1.83 9.69
CA GLN A 292 -21.98 1.91 10.30
C GLN A 292 -21.86 2.18 11.80
N GLN A 293 -22.68 3.12 12.28
CA GLN A 293 -22.58 3.66 13.63
C GLN A 293 -23.51 2.96 14.63
N ASP A 294 -24.43 2.09 14.22
CA ASP A 294 -25.27 1.38 15.20
C ASP A 294 -24.41 0.50 16.11
N ASP A 295 -24.85 0.30 17.36
CA ASP A 295 -24.10 -0.46 18.37
C ASP A 295 -23.78 -1.89 17.91
N GLY A 296 -24.60 -2.50 17.05
CA GLY A 296 -24.37 -3.79 16.44
C GLY A 296 -23.11 -3.87 15.55
N TYR A 297 -22.53 -2.75 15.13
CA TYR A 297 -21.43 -2.69 14.18
C TYR A 297 -20.13 -2.22 14.82
N ALA A 298 -19.01 -2.81 14.38
CA ALA A 298 -17.69 -2.33 14.76
C ALA A 298 -16.60 -2.80 13.80
N VAL A 299 -15.60 -1.94 13.66
CA VAL A 299 -14.35 -2.23 12.96
C VAL A 299 -13.26 -2.54 13.98
N TYR A 300 -12.54 -3.62 13.77
CA TYR A 300 -11.43 -4.05 14.59
C TYR A 300 -10.09 -3.62 14.03
N SER A 301 -9.26 -3.09 14.91
CA SER A 301 -7.82 -2.99 14.69
C SER A 301 -7.07 -2.96 16.02
N ASN A 302 -5.78 -3.26 15.95
CA ASN A 302 -4.80 -3.17 17.02
C ASN A 302 -3.41 -2.88 16.41
N GLN A 303 -2.32 -3.10 17.14
CA GLN A 303 -0.95 -2.93 16.63
C GLN A 303 -0.62 -3.74 15.35
N GLY A 304 -1.36 -4.80 15.04
CA GLY A 304 -1.24 -5.57 13.80
C GLY A 304 -1.89 -4.92 12.57
N ARG A 305 -2.47 -3.71 12.70
CA ARG A 305 -3.00 -2.89 11.58
C ARG A 305 -3.97 -3.68 10.68
N TYR A 306 -5.07 -4.14 11.26
CA TYR A 306 -6.08 -4.97 10.58
C TYR A 306 -6.99 -4.16 9.65
N THR A 307 -7.10 -2.86 9.90
CA THR A 307 -7.88 -1.95 9.08
C THR A 307 -6.96 -0.97 8.38
N THR A 308 -6.97 -1.01 7.05
CA THR A 308 -6.12 -0.21 6.16
C THR A 308 -6.96 0.46 5.08
N PHE A 309 -6.52 1.63 4.62
CA PHE A 309 -7.09 2.32 3.47
C PHE A 309 -5.98 2.96 2.65
N SER A 310 -5.92 2.64 1.37
CA SER A 310 -4.91 3.15 0.44
C SER A 310 -5.58 3.64 -0.83
N GLY A 311 -5.00 4.65 -1.46
CA GLY A 311 -5.39 5.06 -2.80
C GLY A 311 -4.31 5.86 -3.50
N PHE A 312 -4.30 5.82 -4.83
CA PHE A 312 -3.33 6.54 -5.65
C PHE A 312 -3.85 6.83 -7.05
N LEU A 313 -3.34 7.90 -7.65
CA LEU A 313 -3.61 8.28 -9.03
C LEU A 313 -2.94 7.29 -9.98
N VAL A 314 -3.73 6.70 -10.88
CA VAL A 314 -3.25 5.76 -11.91
C VAL A 314 -3.05 6.49 -13.23
N TYR A 315 -4.07 7.23 -13.67
CA TYR A 315 -4.04 7.98 -14.92
C TYR A 315 -4.53 9.40 -14.69
N PRO A 316 -3.65 10.42 -14.75
CA PRO A 316 -4.07 11.82 -14.78
C PRO A 316 -4.89 12.14 -16.05
N ASP A 317 -5.92 12.97 -15.91
CA ASP A 317 -6.62 13.56 -17.06
C ASP A 317 -5.75 14.63 -17.73
N GLU A 318 -5.97 14.91 -19.01
CA GLU A 318 -5.18 15.90 -19.79
C GLU A 318 -5.15 17.30 -19.14
N GLU A 319 -6.22 17.70 -18.44
CA GLU A 319 -6.30 18.96 -17.70
C GLU A 319 -5.24 19.05 -16.57
N SER A 320 -4.89 17.91 -15.97
CA SER A 320 -3.91 17.83 -14.88
C SER A 320 -2.46 17.84 -15.37
N MET A 321 -2.22 17.55 -16.66
CA MET A 321 -0.89 17.64 -17.28
C MET A 321 -0.55 19.07 -17.75
N ASN A 322 -1.54 19.97 -17.82
CA ASN A 322 -1.39 21.32 -18.37
C ASN A 322 -1.30 22.45 -17.33
N LEU A 323 -1.21 22.13 -16.03
CA LEU A 323 -1.20 23.10 -14.92
C LEU A 323 -0.06 24.15 -14.97
N ASP A 324 0.99 23.92 -15.76
CA ASP A 324 2.09 24.89 -15.96
C ASP A 324 1.85 25.90 -17.11
N ARG A 325 0.71 25.87 -17.82
CA ARG A 325 0.48 26.71 -19.03
C ARG A 325 -0.47 27.90 -18.86
N THR A 326 -1.00 28.13 -17.67
CA THR A 326 -1.91 29.26 -17.42
C THR A 326 -1.41 30.13 -16.28
N PHE A 327 -0.51 31.06 -16.60
CA PHE A 327 -0.47 32.37 -15.97
C PHE A 327 -0.34 33.41 -17.11
N PRO A 328 -1.23 34.42 -17.18
CA PRO A 328 -1.18 35.47 -18.19
C PRO A 328 0.05 36.38 -18.03
#